data_AF-A0A5N5XD13-F1
#
_entry.id   AF-A0A5N5XD13-F1
#
_cell.length_a   1.000
_cell.length_b   1.000
_cell.length_c   1.000
_cell.angle_alpha   90.00
_cell.angle_beta   90.00
_cell.angle_gamma   90.00
#
_symmetry.space_group_name_H-M   'P 1'
#
loop_
_entity.id
_entity.type
_entity.pdbx_description
1 polymer ?
#
loop_
_entity_poly.entity_id
_entity_poly.type
_entity_poly.pdbx_seq_one_letter_code
_entity_poly.pdbx_strand_id
1 'polypeptide(L)'
;MGSMNFVISTLPKFSSWHGTTCGCLLLLVLYYTSWIIYSLYFHPLSRFPGPRLAAISPLIHVIWDIKGEQHSIIKKLHDQDIYGHRKKGQKIFYKDPALYMPLPNGRNSLLTANEADHARMRRLLSHAFSNKALNEQEPILHVYANLLIQRLDEQIGSSSKASAFIDITRWFNFTTFDIIGELSFGESFGCLGDSKYHWWVSTITDAVKASVYLKILWFYPFLGVLARLLIPKHLMQKRADTFNLGCEKVDRRLKGDMARPDFTSYIVKHDHGGKGMSRGEVDANAASFAHPDVYHQVVSEVRGAFSSDCDIRLSALSTLTYLNAVLEERAIINGQFVPEGVSVSVSIWSTFRSETNFVDADSFIPERWLKDVVTGATLYDRYANDRRGAFQPFSYGPRNCLGQHLANAEMRLVLAKLLWHFDLEISADSANWTDQQSFSLWRRPELKMRLFRVERRN
;
A
#
# COMPACT_ATOMS: atom_id res chain seq x y z
N MET A 1 -82.86 -22.18 -43.30
CA MET A 1 -82.32 -21.53 -42.07
C MET A 1 -82.06 -22.65 -41.06
N GLY A 2 -80.93 -22.73 -40.36
CA GLY A 2 -79.67 -22.00 -40.45
C GLY A 2 -78.67 -22.73 -39.54
N SER A 3 -77.49 -23.10 -40.05
CA SER A 3 -76.62 -24.10 -39.43
C SER A 3 -75.56 -23.52 -38.48
N MET A 4 -74.88 -24.43 -37.76
CA MET A 4 -73.62 -24.23 -37.02
C MET A 4 -73.70 -23.49 -35.67
N ASN A 5 -74.11 -24.24 -34.64
CA ASN A 5 -73.31 -24.21 -33.40
C ASN A 5 -71.89 -24.68 -33.76
N PHE A 6 -70.87 -23.84 -33.58
CA PHE A 6 -69.48 -24.28 -33.71
C PHE A 6 -68.72 -24.15 -32.39
N VAL A 7 -68.06 -25.25 -32.03
CA VAL A 7 -67.47 -25.50 -30.72
C VAL A 7 -66.26 -24.59 -30.47
N ILE A 8 -66.29 -23.76 -29.42
CA ILE A 8 -65.08 -23.10 -28.89
C ILE A 8 -64.41 -24.05 -27.88
N SER A 9 -63.77 -25.10 -28.39
CA SER A 9 -63.05 -26.09 -27.57
C SER A 9 -61.63 -25.63 -27.29
N THR A 10 -61.36 -25.31 -26.03
CA THR A 10 -60.12 -25.71 -25.32
C THR A 10 -58.80 -25.54 -26.10
N LEU A 11 -58.41 -24.31 -26.40
CA LEU A 11 -56.98 -24.01 -26.45
C LEU A 11 -56.45 -23.94 -25.01
N PRO A 12 -55.44 -24.73 -24.63
CA PRO A 12 -54.86 -24.63 -23.30
C PRO A 12 -54.17 -23.28 -23.14
N LYS A 13 -54.55 -22.52 -22.11
CA LYS A 13 -53.79 -21.32 -21.67
C LYS A 13 -52.49 -21.76 -21.02
N PHE A 14 -51.55 -22.27 -21.82
CA PHE A 14 -50.17 -22.48 -21.40
C PHE A 14 -49.64 -21.15 -20.86
N SER A 15 -49.26 -21.15 -19.59
CA SER A 15 -48.80 -19.94 -18.91
C SER A 15 -47.52 -19.44 -19.58
N SER A 16 -47.63 -18.32 -20.31
CA SER A 16 -46.53 -17.72 -21.08
C SER A 16 -45.31 -17.42 -20.22
N TRP A 17 -45.52 -17.18 -18.92
CA TRP A 17 -44.50 -17.02 -17.89
C TRP A 17 -43.61 -18.25 -17.71
N HIS A 18 -44.12 -19.46 -17.88
CA HIS A 18 -43.31 -20.69 -17.74
C HIS A 18 -42.39 -20.87 -18.96
N GLY A 19 -42.90 -20.63 -20.16
CA GLY A 19 -42.09 -20.67 -21.39
C GLY A 19 -40.97 -19.63 -21.39
N THR A 20 -41.28 -18.38 -20.99
CA THR A 20 -40.27 -17.31 -20.94
C THR A 20 -39.25 -17.49 -19.81
N THR A 21 -39.66 -17.93 -18.61
CA THR A 21 -38.71 -18.19 -17.52
C THR A 21 -37.78 -19.37 -17.84
N CYS A 22 -38.29 -20.47 -18.39
CA CYS A 22 -37.44 -21.57 -18.87
C CYS A 22 -36.48 -21.13 -19.99
N GLY A 23 -36.93 -20.29 -20.93
CA GLY A 23 -36.07 -19.71 -21.97
C GLY A 23 -34.94 -18.85 -21.40
N CYS A 24 -35.25 -17.95 -20.45
CA CYS A 24 -34.25 -17.12 -19.77
C CYS A 24 -33.25 -17.96 -18.96
N LEU A 25 -33.72 -19.01 -18.27
CA LEU A 25 -32.85 -19.92 -17.53
C LEU A 25 -31.91 -20.70 -18.47
N LEU A 26 -32.41 -21.20 -19.61
CA LEU A 26 -31.59 -21.88 -20.61
C LEU A 26 -30.52 -20.94 -21.20
N LEU A 27 -30.88 -19.70 -21.53
CA LEU A 27 -29.93 -18.68 -22.02
C LEU A 27 -28.87 -18.33 -20.98
N LEU A 28 -29.24 -18.23 -19.69
CA LEU A 28 -28.28 -18.03 -18.59
C LEU A 28 -27.31 -19.21 -18.45
N VAL A 29 -27.81 -20.45 -18.50
CA VAL A 29 -26.96 -21.65 -18.46
C VAL A 29 -26.00 -21.67 -19.64
N LEU A 30 -26.49 -21.48 -20.87
CA LEU A 30 -25.67 -21.44 -22.08
C LEU A 30 -24.61 -20.32 -22.05
N TYR A 31 -24.96 -19.14 -21.53
CA TYR A 31 -24.02 -18.05 -21.32
C TYR A 31 -22.91 -18.45 -20.34
N TYR A 32 -23.25 -18.97 -19.16
CA TYR A 32 -22.26 -19.33 -18.14
C TYR A 32 -21.40 -20.54 -18.56
N THR A 33 -21.94 -21.54 -19.26
CA THR A 33 -21.12 -22.65 -19.79
C THR A 33 -20.18 -22.15 -20.89
N SER A 34 -20.64 -21.27 -21.78
CA SER A 34 -19.79 -20.66 -22.81
C SER A 34 -18.69 -19.80 -22.19
N TRP A 35 -19.00 -19.03 -21.14
CA TRP A 35 -18.03 -18.25 -20.38
C TRP A 35 -16.98 -19.15 -19.70
N ILE A 36 -17.39 -20.24 -19.05
CA ILE A 36 -16.46 -21.20 -18.41
C ILE A 36 -15.51 -21.82 -19.45
N ILE A 37 -16.04 -22.25 -20.60
CA ILE A 37 -15.24 -22.83 -21.68
C ILE A 37 -14.27 -21.79 -22.27
N TYR A 38 -14.74 -20.57 -22.51
CA TYR A 38 -13.91 -19.47 -22.98
C TYR A 38 -12.78 -19.16 -21.99
N SER A 39 -13.10 -18.88 -20.73
CA SER A 39 -12.14 -18.48 -19.70
C SER A 39 -11.10 -19.56 -19.35
N LEU A 40 -11.46 -20.85 -19.43
CA LEU A 40 -10.54 -21.95 -19.15
C LEU A 40 -9.63 -22.34 -20.32
N TYR A 41 -10.03 -22.10 -21.58
CA TYR A 41 -9.31 -22.65 -22.74
C TYR A 41 -8.94 -21.58 -23.78
N PHE A 42 -9.87 -20.72 -24.17
CA PHE A 42 -9.71 -19.80 -25.32
C PHE A 42 -9.31 -18.38 -24.93
N HIS A 43 -9.54 -17.97 -23.68
CA HIS A 43 -9.17 -16.65 -23.18
C HIS A 43 -7.64 -16.45 -23.23
N PRO A 44 -7.10 -15.30 -23.66
CA PRO A 44 -5.65 -15.10 -23.82
C PRO A 44 -4.77 -15.29 -22.58
N LEU A 45 -5.35 -15.53 -21.39
CA LEU A 45 -4.63 -15.86 -20.15
C LEU A 45 -4.72 -17.36 -19.76
N SER A 46 -5.46 -18.22 -20.47
CA SER A 46 -5.62 -19.66 -20.15
C SER A 46 -4.30 -20.45 -20.10
N ARG A 47 -3.29 -19.93 -20.81
CA ARG A 47 -1.91 -20.44 -20.87
C ARG A 47 -1.02 -20.10 -19.66
N PHE A 48 -1.46 -19.27 -18.73
CA PHE A 48 -0.74 -19.03 -17.47
C PHE A 48 -1.26 -20.01 -16.39
N PRO A 49 -0.37 -20.62 -15.59
CA PRO A 49 -0.79 -21.55 -14.54
C PRO A 49 -1.59 -20.82 -13.46
N GLY A 50 -2.67 -21.44 -12.97
CA GLY A 50 -3.46 -20.90 -11.88
C GLY A 50 -4.74 -21.69 -11.56
N PRO A 51 -5.41 -21.40 -10.43
CA PRO A 51 -6.61 -22.14 -10.02
C PRO A 51 -7.79 -21.92 -10.98
N ARG A 52 -8.34 -23.02 -11.53
CA ARG A 52 -9.44 -22.99 -12.51
C ARG A 52 -10.66 -22.16 -12.08
N LEU A 53 -11.02 -22.18 -10.79
CA LEU A 53 -12.14 -21.37 -10.30
C LEU A 53 -11.85 -19.85 -10.33
N ALA A 54 -10.61 -19.45 -10.09
CA ALA A 54 -10.19 -18.05 -10.15
C ALA A 54 -10.16 -17.54 -11.62
N ALA A 55 -9.75 -18.39 -12.56
CA ALA A 55 -9.85 -18.10 -14.00
C ALA A 55 -11.31 -17.93 -14.47
N ILE A 56 -12.27 -18.63 -13.86
CA ILE A 56 -13.70 -18.52 -14.18
C ILE A 56 -14.33 -17.26 -13.56
N SER A 57 -13.95 -16.88 -12.33
CA SER A 57 -14.68 -15.87 -11.54
C SER A 57 -13.78 -15.05 -10.59
N PRO A 58 -13.78 -13.70 -10.70
CA PRO A 58 -13.13 -12.80 -9.74
C PRO A 58 -13.62 -12.95 -8.30
N LEU A 59 -14.81 -13.53 -8.07
CA LEU A 59 -15.36 -13.76 -6.73
C LEU A 59 -14.43 -14.61 -5.85
N ILE A 60 -13.63 -15.51 -6.44
CA ILE A 60 -12.66 -16.33 -5.71
C ILE A 60 -11.57 -15.46 -5.05
N HIS A 61 -11.04 -14.47 -5.78
CA HIS A 61 -10.10 -13.49 -5.23
C HIS A 61 -10.74 -12.65 -4.12
N VAL A 62 -11.99 -12.22 -4.31
CA VAL A 62 -12.75 -11.47 -3.29
C VAL A 62 -12.94 -12.31 -2.02
N ILE A 63 -13.18 -13.62 -2.13
CA ILE A 63 -13.26 -14.53 -0.97
C ILE A 63 -11.90 -14.65 -0.26
N TRP A 64 -10.80 -14.75 -1.00
CA TRP A 64 -9.45 -14.79 -0.41
C TRP A 64 -9.05 -13.46 0.27
N ASP A 65 -9.43 -12.32 -0.31
CA ASP A 65 -9.28 -11.00 0.29
C ASP A 65 -10.12 -10.88 1.58
N ILE A 66 -11.39 -11.31 1.57
CA ILE A 66 -12.29 -11.24 2.74
C ILE A 66 -11.79 -12.11 3.91
N LYS A 67 -11.16 -13.25 3.63
CA LYS A 67 -10.51 -14.07 4.65
C LYS A 67 -9.14 -13.55 5.11
N GLY A 68 -8.51 -12.67 4.33
CA GLY A 68 -7.13 -12.23 4.52
C GLY A 68 -6.06 -13.28 4.14
N GLU A 69 -6.46 -14.34 3.43
CA GLU A 69 -5.62 -15.50 3.07
C GLU A 69 -4.87 -15.34 1.73
N GLN A 70 -5.23 -14.34 0.92
CA GLN A 70 -4.72 -14.22 -0.46
C GLN A 70 -3.19 -14.20 -0.55
N HIS A 71 -2.49 -13.61 0.42
CA HIS A 71 -1.01 -13.54 0.43
C HIS A 71 -0.35 -14.93 0.52
N SER A 72 -0.90 -15.86 1.31
CA SER A 72 -0.34 -17.20 1.52
C SER A 72 -0.81 -18.19 0.44
N ILE A 73 -2.03 -18.00 -0.07
CA ILE A 73 -2.52 -18.71 -1.26
C ILE A 73 -1.65 -18.35 -2.48
N ILE A 74 -1.34 -17.06 -2.68
CA ILE A 74 -0.46 -16.63 -3.77
C ILE A 74 0.96 -17.19 -3.58
N LYS A 75 1.56 -17.23 -2.38
CA LYS A 75 2.87 -17.89 -2.21
C LYS A 75 2.84 -19.35 -2.64
N LYS A 76 1.85 -20.13 -2.21
CA LYS A 76 1.70 -21.55 -2.60
C LYS A 76 1.57 -21.77 -4.11
N LEU A 77 1.06 -20.78 -4.85
CA LEU A 77 1.00 -20.80 -6.32
C LEU A 77 2.30 -20.26 -6.96
N HIS A 78 2.96 -19.30 -6.31
CA HIS A 78 4.21 -18.70 -6.77
C HIS A 78 5.40 -19.68 -6.66
N ASP A 79 5.35 -20.59 -5.70
CA ASP A 79 6.29 -21.71 -5.57
C ASP A 79 6.09 -22.79 -6.67
N GLN A 80 5.21 -22.53 -7.67
CA GLN A 80 4.88 -23.40 -8.81
C GLN A 80 4.96 -22.63 -10.16
N ASP A 81 6.13 -22.00 -10.41
CA ASP A 81 6.45 -21.03 -11.47
C ASP A 81 5.82 -19.63 -11.34
N ILE A 82 6.66 -18.59 -11.55
CA ILE A 82 6.43 -17.34 -12.32
C ILE A 82 7.52 -16.31 -11.95
N TYR A 83 8.34 -15.90 -12.92
CA TYR A 83 9.16 -14.67 -12.89
C TYR A 83 9.39 -14.13 -14.32
N GLY A 84 9.82 -12.88 -14.48
CA GLY A 84 10.15 -12.33 -15.80
C GLY A 84 10.63 -10.87 -15.82
N HIS A 85 11.39 -10.53 -16.87
CA HIS A 85 11.92 -9.19 -17.16
C HIS A 85 11.72 -8.84 -18.67
N ARG A 86 12.06 -7.61 -19.09
CA ARG A 86 11.62 -7.01 -20.38
C ARG A 86 12.76 -6.47 -21.26
N LYS A 87 12.43 -6.24 -22.54
CA LYS A 87 13.21 -5.52 -23.56
C LYS A 87 12.59 -4.14 -23.90
N LYS A 88 13.33 -3.26 -24.59
CA LYS A 88 12.93 -1.85 -24.86
C LYS A 88 11.65 -1.71 -25.72
N GLY A 89 10.85 -0.65 -25.53
CA GLY A 89 9.89 -0.17 -26.55
C GLY A 89 8.36 -0.36 -26.39
N GLN A 90 7.78 -0.56 -25.19
CA GLN A 90 6.31 -0.74 -25.01
C GLN A 90 5.68 0.18 -23.93
N LYS A 91 4.35 0.32 -23.99
CA LYS A 91 3.46 1.22 -23.21
C LYS A 91 3.45 1.00 -21.68
N ILE A 92 2.56 1.77 -21.03
CA ILE A 92 2.35 1.97 -19.59
C ILE A 92 1.29 1.01 -19.03
N PHE A 93 1.56 0.40 -17.87
CA PHE A 93 0.52 -0.23 -17.05
C PHE A 93 -0.16 0.84 -16.18
N TYR A 94 -1.47 1.03 -16.37
CA TYR A 94 -2.28 1.88 -15.50
C TYR A 94 -2.56 1.19 -14.16
N LYS A 95 -2.91 1.97 -13.12
CA LYS A 95 -3.45 1.41 -11.88
C LYS A 95 -4.84 0.84 -12.15
N ASP A 96 -5.07 -0.39 -11.73
CA ASP A 96 -6.37 -1.05 -11.77
C ASP A 96 -7.36 -0.32 -10.83
N PRO A 97 -8.48 0.24 -11.33
CA PRO A 97 -9.48 0.91 -10.50
C PRO A 97 -10.14 -0.03 -9.47
N ALA A 98 -10.13 -1.36 -9.67
CA ALA A 98 -10.61 -2.33 -8.70
C ALA A 98 -9.77 -2.34 -7.40
N LEU A 99 -8.54 -1.83 -7.43
CA LEU A 99 -7.62 -1.76 -6.29
C LEU A 99 -7.64 -0.40 -5.59
N TYR A 100 -8.17 0.65 -6.23
CA TYR A 100 -8.12 2.03 -5.74
C TYR A 100 -9.49 2.71 -5.86
N MET A 101 -10.34 2.48 -4.86
CA MET A 101 -11.71 3.00 -4.79
C MET A 101 -11.75 4.54 -4.74
N PRO A 102 -12.63 5.22 -5.51
CA PRO A 102 -12.76 6.68 -5.51
C PRO A 102 -13.15 7.25 -4.14
N LEU A 103 -12.61 8.42 -3.81
CA LEU A 103 -12.80 9.11 -2.54
C LEU A 103 -14.21 9.73 -2.41
N PRO A 104 -14.70 9.99 -1.17
CA PRO A 104 -16.07 10.50 -0.95
C PRO A 104 -16.40 11.82 -1.65
N ASN A 105 -15.40 12.69 -1.87
CA ASN A 105 -15.56 13.96 -2.58
C ASN A 105 -15.49 13.85 -4.12
N GLY A 106 -15.33 12.64 -4.67
CA GLY A 106 -15.19 12.40 -6.11
C GLY A 106 -13.92 12.96 -6.76
N ARG A 107 -12.96 13.48 -5.97
CA ARG A 107 -11.66 13.96 -6.47
C ARG A 107 -10.60 12.88 -6.40
N ASN A 108 -9.60 13.01 -7.27
CA ASN A 108 -8.44 12.14 -7.24
C ASN A 108 -7.41 12.61 -6.21
N SER A 109 -6.77 11.66 -5.53
CA SER A 109 -5.50 11.87 -4.84
C SER A 109 -4.34 11.25 -5.62
N LEU A 110 -3.11 11.40 -5.14
CA LEU A 110 -1.93 10.69 -5.64
C LEU A 110 -2.15 9.18 -5.79
N LEU A 111 -3.06 8.58 -5.00
CA LEU A 111 -3.36 7.15 -5.08
C LEU A 111 -4.22 6.78 -6.28
N THR A 112 -5.17 7.63 -6.71
CA THR A 112 -6.14 7.34 -7.78
C THR A 112 -5.90 8.11 -9.09
N ALA A 113 -5.03 9.12 -9.09
CA ALA A 113 -4.81 10.02 -10.22
C ALA A 113 -4.31 9.33 -11.51
N ASN A 114 -4.70 9.91 -12.66
CA ASN A 114 -4.11 9.61 -13.97
C ASN A 114 -2.61 10.00 -14.01
N GLU A 115 -1.91 9.76 -15.11
CA GLU A 115 -0.47 10.01 -15.19
C GLU A 115 -0.07 11.48 -15.01
N ALA A 116 -0.74 12.41 -15.72
CA ALA A 116 -0.41 13.84 -15.68
C ALA A 116 -0.72 14.46 -14.31
N ASP A 117 -1.88 14.14 -13.74
CA ASP A 117 -2.26 14.61 -12.40
C ASP A 117 -1.39 13.98 -11.31
N HIS A 118 -1.05 12.70 -11.43
CA HIS A 118 -0.10 12.06 -10.52
C HIS A 118 1.28 12.72 -10.59
N ALA A 119 1.77 13.08 -11.79
CA ALA A 119 3.04 13.79 -11.94
C ALA A 119 2.99 15.20 -11.31
N ARG A 120 1.89 15.94 -11.51
CA ARG A 120 1.65 17.25 -10.87
C ARG A 120 1.62 17.13 -9.35
N MET A 121 0.76 16.26 -8.81
CA MET A 121 0.60 16.03 -7.37
C MET A 121 1.90 15.53 -6.74
N ARG A 122 2.56 14.50 -7.32
CA ARG A 122 3.83 13.97 -6.81
C ARG A 122 4.90 15.05 -6.73
N ARG A 123 5.05 15.89 -7.76
CA ARG A 123 6.06 16.97 -7.75
C ARG A 123 5.80 17.95 -6.61
N LEU A 124 4.58 18.48 -6.50
CA LEU A 124 4.19 19.43 -5.44
C LEU A 124 4.43 18.84 -4.04
N LEU A 125 4.04 17.59 -3.85
CA LEU A 125 4.22 16.87 -2.59
C LEU A 125 5.69 16.50 -2.31
N SER A 126 6.51 16.22 -3.33
CA SER A 126 7.91 15.79 -3.14
C SER A 126 8.80 16.83 -2.44
N HIS A 127 8.44 18.12 -2.51
CA HIS A 127 9.13 19.17 -1.75
C HIS A 127 9.05 18.93 -0.23
N ALA A 128 7.89 18.48 0.25
CA ALA A 128 7.61 18.18 1.65
C ALA A 128 8.38 16.96 2.19
N PHE A 129 8.83 16.06 1.30
CA PHE A 129 9.59 14.86 1.63
C PHE A 129 11.04 14.93 1.11
N SER A 130 11.51 16.12 0.73
CA SER A 130 12.90 16.34 0.31
C SER A 130 13.86 16.22 1.49
N ASN A 131 15.11 15.80 1.26
CA ASN A 131 16.12 15.68 2.33
C ASN A 131 16.28 16.97 3.16
N LYS A 132 16.06 18.15 2.57
CA LYS A 132 16.03 19.42 3.31
C LYS A 132 14.84 19.48 4.28
N ALA A 133 13.62 19.21 3.81
CA ALA A 133 12.43 19.21 4.66
C ALA A 133 12.51 18.13 5.77
N LEU A 134 13.09 16.97 5.47
CA LEU A 134 13.29 15.91 6.45
C LEU A 134 14.28 16.31 7.56
N ASN A 135 15.39 16.96 7.22
CA ASN A 135 16.32 17.50 8.21
C ASN A 135 15.69 18.63 9.04
N GLU A 136 14.86 19.49 8.42
CA GLU A 136 14.07 20.51 9.14
C GLU A 136 13.01 19.90 10.09
N GLN A 137 12.64 18.62 9.89
CA GLN A 137 11.64 17.89 10.68
C GLN A 137 12.24 16.87 11.68
N GLU A 138 13.54 16.58 11.60
CA GLU A 138 14.24 15.64 12.51
C GLU A 138 13.97 15.88 14.01
N PRO A 139 13.89 17.13 14.52
CA PRO A 139 13.55 17.38 15.92
C PRO A 139 12.19 16.81 16.35
N ILE A 140 11.22 16.76 15.44
CA ILE A 140 9.86 16.21 15.69
C ILE A 140 9.95 14.69 15.90
N LEU A 141 10.76 14.00 15.08
CA LEU A 141 11.00 12.56 15.23
C LEU A 141 11.68 12.26 16.57
N HIS A 142 12.62 13.10 16.98
CA HIS A 142 13.27 12.98 18.29
C HIS A 142 12.32 13.17 19.47
N VAL A 143 11.36 14.11 19.40
CA VAL A 143 10.35 14.31 20.45
C VAL A 143 9.50 13.05 20.65
N TYR A 144 8.90 12.50 19.59
CA TYR A 144 8.03 11.33 19.72
C TYR A 144 8.79 10.02 19.99
N ALA A 145 10.01 9.87 19.47
CA ALA A 145 10.84 8.72 19.81
C ALA A 145 11.33 8.77 21.27
N ASN A 146 11.63 9.95 21.83
CA ASN A 146 11.91 10.10 23.26
C ASN A 146 10.67 9.80 24.12
N LEU A 147 9.50 10.32 23.73
CA LEU A 147 8.24 10.10 24.45
C LEU A 147 7.85 8.61 24.45
N LEU A 148 8.07 7.88 23.35
CA LEU A 148 7.90 6.42 23.29
C LEU A 148 8.76 5.72 24.35
N ILE A 149 10.06 6.03 24.43
CA ILE A 149 10.95 5.43 25.43
C ILE A 149 10.50 5.76 26.86
N GLN A 150 10.14 7.01 27.13
CA GLN A 150 9.62 7.40 28.44
C GLN A 150 8.37 6.58 28.82
N ARG A 151 7.39 6.47 27.91
CA ARG A 151 6.14 5.72 28.17
C ARG A 151 6.40 4.22 28.37
N LEU A 152 7.34 3.62 27.63
CA LEU A 152 7.73 2.23 27.84
C LEU A 152 8.43 2.02 29.20
N ASP A 153 9.29 2.96 29.61
CA ASP A 153 9.95 2.92 30.92
C ASP A 153 8.94 3.03 32.08
N GLU A 154 7.96 3.92 31.95
CA GLU A 154 6.83 4.06 32.88
C GLU A 154 6.04 2.75 33.07
N GLN A 155 5.87 1.93 32.01
CA GLN A 155 5.20 0.62 32.11
C GLN A 155 6.01 -0.41 32.90
N ILE A 156 7.34 -0.30 32.96
CA ILE A 156 8.21 -1.23 33.70
C ILE A 156 8.16 -0.94 35.21
N GLY A 157 7.83 0.29 35.61
CA GLY A 157 7.77 0.71 37.02
C GLY A 157 9.16 0.90 37.65
N SER A 158 9.19 1.39 38.90
CA SER A 158 10.37 2.09 39.47
C SER A 158 11.55 1.22 39.94
N SER A 159 11.47 -0.11 39.85
CA SER A 159 12.58 -1.00 40.27
C SER A 159 13.53 -1.28 39.12
N SER A 160 14.84 -1.24 39.37
CA SER A 160 15.87 -1.50 38.35
C SER A 160 15.77 -2.90 37.73
N LYS A 161 15.34 -3.89 38.51
CA LYS A 161 15.14 -5.29 38.08
C LYS A 161 13.69 -5.62 37.71
N ALA A 162 12.82 -4.62 37.57
CA ALA A 162 11.47 -4.86 37.06
C ALA A 162 11.48 -5.16 35.56
N SER A 163 10.46 -5.87 35.11
CA SER A 163 10.22 -6.20 33.71
C SER A 163 8.71 -6.25 33.47
N ALA A 164 8.23 -5.68 32.38
CA ALA A 164 6.79 -5.68 32.04
C ALA A 164 6.53 -6.32 30.68
N PHE A 165 5.44 -7.09 30.59
CA PHE A 165 4.91 -7.57 29.30
C PHE A 165 4.08 -6.45 28.66
N ILE A 166 4.53 -5.99 27.50
CA ILE A 166 4.01 -4.81 26.81
C ILE A 166 3.67 -5.18 25.36
N ASP A 167 2.49 -4.78 24.89
CA ASP A 167 2.08 -4.89 23.49
C ASP A 167 2.78 -3.82 22.63
N ILE A 168 3.95 -4.14 22.06
CA ILE A 168 4.77 -3.17 21.33
C ILE A 168 4.12 -2.72 20.01
N THR A 169 3.25 -3.55 19.41
CA THR A 169 2.44 -3.19 18.22
C THR A 169 1.63 -1.93 18.47
N ARG A 170 1.03 -1.80 19.66
CA ARG A 170 0.22 -0.64 20.06
C ARG A 170 1.06 0.61 20.24
N TRP A 171 2.21 0.50 20.90
CA TRP A 171 3.11 1.62 21.11
C TRP A 171 3.71 2.15 19.80
N PHE A 172 4.17 1.27 18.89
CA PHE A 172 4.64 1.70 17.57
C PHE A 172 3.52 2.36 16.74
N ASN A 173 2.29 1.84 16.80
CA ASN A 173 1.16 2.50 16.15
C ASN A 173 0.94 3.90 16.75
N PHE A 174 0.91 4.06 18.09
CA PHE A 174 0.78 5.37 18.74
C PHE A 174 1.86 6.35 18.25
N THR A 175 3.14 5.94 18.24
CA THR A 175 4.26 6.77 17.76
C THR A 175 4.10 7.20 16.31
N THR A 176 3.81 6.25 15.41
CA THR A 176 3.69 6.55 13.97
C THR A 176 2.49 7.47 13.69
N PHE A 177 1.37 7.29 14.41
CA PHE A 177 0.20 8.18 14.27
C PHE A 177 0.48 9.59 14.77
N ASP A 178 1.12 9.74 15.94
CA ASP A 178 1.45 11.06 16.47
C ASP A 178 2.48 11.80 15.60
N ILE A 179 3.49 11.09 15.07
CA ILE A 179 4.46 11.62 14.10
C ILE A 179 3.76 12.08 12.82
N ILE A 180 2.99 11.22 12.15
CA ILE A 180 2.35 11.60 10.87
C ILE A 180 1.29 12.70 11.06
N GLY A 181 0.66 12.77 12.24
CA GLY A 181 -0.25 13.86 12.59
C GLY A 181 0.46 15.21 12.66
N GLU A 182 1.54 15.28 13.43
CA GLU A 182 2.35 16.49 13.59
C GLU A 182 2.96 16.96 12.26
N LEU A 183 3.50 16.04 11.46
CA LEU A 183 4.14 16.36 10.17
C LEU A 183 3.14 16.76 9.07
N SER A 184 1.94 16.18 9.05
CA SER A 184 0.94 16.43 8.00
C SER A 184 0.05 17.64 8.30
N PHE A 185 -0.39 17.76 9.55
CA PHE A 185 -1.42 18.72 9.98
C PHE A 185 -0.88 19.80 10.92
N GLY A 186 0.34 19.66 11.42
CA GLY A 186 0.89 20.53 12.47
C GLY A 186 0.36 20.21 13.87
N GLU A 187 -0.46 19.17 14.02
CA GLU A 187 -1.04 18.71 15.29
C GLU A 187 -1.12 17.18 15.38
N SER A 188 -0.39 16.64 16.37
CA SER A 188 -0.45 15.27 16.89
C SER A 188 -1.88 14.72 17.13
N PHE A 189 -1.98 13.40 17.31
CA PHE A 189 -3.23 12.74 17.73
C PHE A 189 -3.27 12.44 19.24
N GLY A 190 -2.19 12.68 19.97
CA GLY A 190 -2.09 12.48 21.42
C GLY A 190 -2.01 11.02 21.86
N CYS A 191 -1.77 10.07 20.95
CA CYS A 191 -1.85 8.63 21.23
C CYS A 191 -0.81 8.16 22.28
N LEU A 192 0.43 8.65 22.20
CA LEU A 192 1.48 8.44 23.20
C LEU A 192 1.22 9.27 24.48
N GLY A 193 0.57 10.42 24.35
CA GLY A 193 0.18 11.27 25.47
C GLY A 193 -0.82 10.56 26.38
N ASP A 194 -1.94 10.14 25.82
CA ASP A 194 -3.05 9.52 26.56
C ASP A 194 -2.91 8.00 26.73
N SER A 195 -1.90 7.38 26.10
CA SER A 195 -1.69 5.93 26.02
C SER A 195 -2.91 5.18 25.44
N LYS A 196 -3.63 5.84 24.52
CA LYS A 196 -4.92 5.38 23.96
C LYS A 196 -4.95 5.66 22.46
N TYR A 197 -5.66 4.82 21.72
CA TYR A 197 -5.96 5.11 20.32
C TYR A 197 -6.91 6.30 20.21
N HIS A 198 -6.48 7.38 19.56
CA HIS A 198 -7.40 8.39 19.05
C HIS A 198 -8.44 7.71 18.13
N TRP A 199 -9.72 8.04 18.29
CA TRP A 199 -10.84 7.29 17.70
C TRP A 199 -10.67 7.03 16.19
N TRP A 200 -10.17 8.02 15.45
CA TRP A 200 -9.85 7.98 14.01
C TRP A 200 -8.95 6.80 13.60
N VAL A 201 -8.00 6.40 14.45
CA VAL A 201 -7.08 5.26 14.19
C VAL A 201 -7.85 3.94 14.13
N SER A 202 -8.80 3.74 15.05
CA SER A 202 -9.70 2.57 15.01
C SER A 202 -10.59 2.59 13.77
N THR A 203 -11.00 3.78 13.33
CA THR A 203 -11.85 4.00 12.15
C THR A 203 -11.13 3.63 10.84
N ILE A 204 -9.84 3.95 10.69
CA ILE A 204 -9.01 3.56 9.53
C ILE A 204 -8.99 2.04 9.36
N THR A 205 -8.78 1.29 10.45
CA THR A 205 -8.69 -0.19 10.41
C THR A 205 -9.98 -0.84 9.88
N ASP A 206 -11.14 -0.27 10.22
CA ASP A 206 -12.42 -0.76 9.70
C ASP A 206 -12.74 -0.25 8.29
N ALA A 207 -12.30 0.95 7.93
CA ALA A 207 -12.40 1.47 6.56
C ALA A 207 -11.59 0.62 5.55
N VAL A 208 -10.45 0.07 5.97
CA VAL A 208 -9.63 -0.87 5.17
C VAL A 208 -10.32 -2.22 4.98
N LYS A 209 -11.09 -2.72 5.96
CA LYS A 209 -11.94 -3.91 5.75
C LYS A 209 -13.12 -3.57 4.83
N ALA A 210 -13.70 -2.37 4.97
CA ALA A 210 -14.83 -1.92 4.17
C ALA A 210 -14.50 -1.80 2.67
N SER A 211 -13.27 -1.42 2.30
CA SER A 211 -12.85 -1.37 0.89
C SER A 211 -12.83 -2.76 0.23
N VAL A 212 -12.44 -3.80 0.96
CA VAL A 212 -12.44 -5.19 0.47
C VAL A 212 -13.86 -5.65 0.11
N TYR A 213 -14.86 -5.39 0.95
CA TYR A 213 -16.25 -5.69 0.62
C TYR A 213 -16.77 -4.88 -0.57
N LEU A 214 -16.36 -3.61 -0.70
CA LEU A 214 -16.76 -2.74 -1.81
C LEU A 214 -16.16 -3.16 -3.16
N LYS A 215 -15.06 -3.92 -3.18
CA LYS A 215 -14.44 -4.48 -4.40
C LYS A 215 -15.42 -5.34 -5.22
N ILE A 216 -16.39 -6.00 -4.58
CA ILE A 216 -17.42 -6.80 -5.28
C ILE A 216 -18.31 -5.94 -6.18
N LEU A 217 -18.52 -4.66 -5.85
CA LEU A 217 -19.34 -3.73 -6.65
C LEU A 217 -18.70 -3.41 -8.00
N TRP A 218 -17.37 -3.51 -8.10
CA TRP A 218 -16.63 -3.22 -9.32
C TRP A 218 -16.73 -4.37 -10.32
N PHE A 219 -16.58 -5.62 -9.84
CA PHE A 219 -16.76 -6.82 -10.67
C PHE A 219 -18.23 -7.11 -11.02
N TYR A 220 -19.17 -6.75 -10.15
CA TYR A 220 -20.60 -7.05 -10.32
C TYR A 220 -21.47 -5.79 -10.08
N PRO A 221 -21.41 -4.78 -10.96
CA PRO A 221 -22.09 -3.49 -10.76
C PRO A 221 -23.62 -3.62 -10.66
N PHE A 222 -24.21 -4.65 -11.27
CA PHE A 222 -25.64 -4.97 -11.14
C PHE A 222 -26.03 -5.41 -9.71
N LEU A 223 -25.10 -5.94 -8.92
CA LEU A 223 -25.31 -6.20 -7.48
C LEU A 223 -25.23 -4.91 -6.65
N GLY A 224 -24.95 -3.75 -7.26
CA GLY A 224 -24.80 -2.46 -6.59
C GLY A 224 -25.96 -2.08 -5.66
N VAL A 225 -27.20 -2.45 -5.99
CA VAL A 225 -28.37 -2.20 -5.13
C VAL A 225 -28.40 -3.18 -3.95
N LEU A 226 -28.20 -4.48 -4.20
CA LEU A 226 -28.24 -5.53 -3.18
C LEU A 226 -27.08 -5.41 -2.17
N ALA A 227 -25.86 -5.20 -2.66
CA ALA A 227 -24.69 -5.07 -1.81
C ALA A 227 -24.70 -3.76 -1.00
N ARG A 228 -25.35 -2.68 -1.47
CA ARG A 228 -25.63 -1.49 -0.62
C ARG A 228 -26.56 -1.79 0.56
N LEU A 229 -27.38 -2.84 0.49
CA LEU A 229 -28.20 -3.30 1.62
C LEU A 229 -27.43 -4.25 2.55
N LEU A 230 -26.48 -5.03 2.02
CA LEU A 230 -25.66 -5.98 2.77
C LEU A 230 -24.46 -5.34 3.48
N ILE A 231 -23.92 -4.23 2.96
CA ILE A 231 -22.80 -3.52 3.60
C ILE A 231 -23.27 -2.84 4.90
N PRO A 232 -22.67 -3.14 6.06
CA PRO A 232 -23.07 -2.53 7.32
C PRO A 232 -22.95 -1.00 7.30
N LYS A 233 -24.05 -0.29 7.58
CA LYS A 233 -24.11 1.19 7.55
C LYS A 233 -23.00 1.85 8.39
N HIS A 234 -22.64 1.25 9.53
CA HIS A 234 -21.59 1.78 10.41
C HIS A 234 -20.22 1.85 9.72
N LEU A 235 -19.89 0.93 8.79
CA LEU A 235 -18.63 0.99 8.03
C LEU A 235 -18.61 2.14 7.03
N MET A 236 -19.77 2.47 6.44
CA MET A 236 -19.88 3.60 5.51
C MET A 236 -19.85 4.94 6.24
N GLN A 237 -20.45 5.02 7.43
CA GLN A 237 -20.32 6.17 8.32
C GLN A 237 -18.85 6.37 8.74
N LYS A 238 -18.20 5.33 9.29
CA LYS A 238 -16.76 5.36 9.62
C LYS A 238 -15.89 5.84 8.46
N ARG A 239 -16.16 5.39 7.22
CA ARG A 239 -15.44 5.86 6.02
C ARG A 239 -15.63 7.36 5.75
N ALA A 240 -16.83 7.90 5.96
CA ALA A 240 -17.10 9.33 5.83
C ALA A 240 -16.43 10.13 6.97
N ASP A 241 -16.52 9.65 8.21
CA ASP A 241 -15.92 10.30 9.39
C ASP A 241 -14.39 10.42 9.26
N THR A 242 -13.72 9.37 8.75
CA THR A 242 -12.28 9.38 8.45
C THR A 242 -11.89 10.47 7.45
N PHE A 243 -12.71 10.67 6.41
CA PHE A 243 -12.48 11.68 5.38
C PHE A 243 -12.77 13.10 5.89
N ASN A 244 -13.89 13.27 6.60
CA ASN A 244 -14.32 14.56 7.14
C ASN A 244 -13.32 15.13 8.15
N LEU A 245 -12.74 14.30 9.03
CA LEU A 245 -11.68 14.76 9.95
C LEU A 245 -10.42 15.20 9.18
N GLY A 246 -10.11 14.56 8.05
CA GLY A 246 -9.01 14.99 7.18
C GLY A 246 -9.25 16.41 6.65
N CYS A 247 -10.43 16.67 6.08
CA CYS A 247 -10.84 18.01 5.66
C CYS A 247 -10.80 19.02 6.82
N GLU A 248 -11.32 18.64 7.99
CA GLU A 248 -11.37 19.53 9.17
C GLU A 248 -9.98 19.90 9.68
N LYS A 249 -9.04 18.94 9.79
CA LYS A 249 -7.66 19.24 10.18
C LYS A 249 -7.00 20.20 9.19
N VAL A 250 -7.22 20.04 7.88
CA VAL A 250 -6.69 20.98 6.87
C VAL A 250 -7.42 22.34 6.91
N ASP A 251 -8.72 22.39 7.21
CA ASP A 251 -9.46 23.65 7.44
C ASP A 251 -8.94 24.43 8.65
N ARG A 252 -8.66 23.74 9.77
CA ARG A 252 -8.02 24.33 10.94
C ARG A 252 -6.61 24.83 10.58
N ARG A 253 -5.83 23.99 9.90
CA ARG A 253 -4.43 24.29 9.55
C ARG A 253 -4.29 25.47 8.58
N LEU A 254 -5.22 25.68 7.65
CA LEU A 254 -5.21 26.88 6.78
C LEU A 254 -5.70 28.16 7.48
N LYS A 255 -6.35 28.06 8.64
CA LYS A 255 -6.80 29.23 9.44
C LYS A 255 -5.78 29.66 10.49
N GLY A 256 -4.91 28.75 10.92
CA GLY A 256 -3.82 29.04 11.86
C GLY A 256 -2.52 29.40 11.14
N ASP A 257 -1.90 30.51 11.52
CA ASP A 257 -0.52 30.81 11.14
C ASP A 257 0.45 30.02 12.03
N MET A 258 1.58 29.56 11.47
CA MET A 258 2.59 28.77 12.18
C MET A 258 4.00 29.14 11.74
N ALA A 259 4.85 29.45 12.71
CA ALA A 259 6.25 29.81 12.50
C ALA A 259 7.15 28.65 11.98
N ARG A 260 6.70 27.40 12.05
CA ARG A 260 7.43 26.20 11.61
C ARG A 260 6.87 25.63 10.30
N PRO A 261 7.71 25.18 9.34
CA PRO A 261 7.24 24.53 8.12
C PRO A 261 6.80 23.07 8.37
N ASP A 262 5.69 22.68 7.75
CA ASP A 262 5.13 21.33 7.72
C ASP A 262 4.79 20.92 6.27
N PHE A 263 4.29 19.69 6.04
CA PHE A 263 3.95 19.25 4.68
C PHE A 263 2.95 20.16 3.97
N THR A 264 1.92 20.63 4.69
CA THR A 264 0.90 21.55 4.16
C THR A 264 1.51 22.90 3.75
N SER A 265 2.52 23.38 4.47
CA SER A 265 3.25 24.61 4.20
C SER A 265 4.02 24.56 2.87
N TYR A 266 4.65 23.43 2.53
CA TYR A 266 5.31 23.28 1.23
C TYR A 266 4.31 23.16 0.08
N ILE A 267 3.15 22.52 0.30
CA ILE A 267 2.08 22.43 -0.69
C ILE A 267 1.55 23.82 -1.07
N VAL A 268 1.22 24.64 -0.06
CA VAL A 268 0.64 25.99 -0.27
C VAL A 268 1.66 26.95 -0.88
N LYS A 269 2.95 26.89 -0.48
CA LYS A 269 4.02 27.74 -1.02
C LYS A 269 4.33 27.53 -2.51
N HIS A 270 3.77 26.50 -3.15
CA HIS A 270 4.01 26.17 -4.56
C HIS A 270 2.76 26.28 -5.46
N ASP A 271 1.69 26.97 -5.03
CA ASP A 271 0.47 27.16 -5.83
C ASP A 271 0.57 28.24 -6.94
N HIS A 272 1.61 29.09 -6.90
CA HIS A 272 1.76 30.21 -7.83
C HIS A 272 1.78 29.77 -9.31
N GLY A 273 0.91 30.40 -10.12
CA GLY A 273 0.85 30.19 -11.57
C GLY A 273 -0.12 29.10 -12.04
N GLY A 274 -1.12 28.73 -11.24
CA GLY A 274 -2.23 27.85 -11.67
C GLY A 274 -1.84 26.39 -11.90
N LYS A 275 -0.74 25.94 -11.28
CA LYS A 275 -0.17 24.59 -11.42
C LYS A 275 -0.11 23.80 -10.10
N GLY A 276 -0.65 24.36 -9.01
CA GLY A 276 -0.76 23.71 -7.70
C GLY A 276 -1.88 22.65 -7.63
N MET A 277 -2.42 22.44 -6.43
CA MET A 277 -3.55 21.55 -6.16
C MET A 277 -4.76 22.36 -5.72
N SER A 278 -5.90 22.14 -6.38
CA SER A 278 -7.18 22.72 -5.96
C SER A 278 -7.60 22.19 -4.59
N ARG A 279 -8.44 22.93 -3.84
CA ARG A 279 -8.80 22.58 -2.45
C ARG A 279 -9.23 21.11 -2.29
N GLY A 280 -10.15 20.63 -3.12
CA GLY A 280 -10.63 19.24 -3.09
C GLY A 280 -9.58 18.19 -3.48
N GLU A 281 -8.48 18.58 -4.12
CA GLU A 281 -7.30 17.72 -4.32
C GLU A 281 -6.38 17.74 -3.10
N VAL A 282 -6.24 18.88 -2.41
CA VAL A 282 -5.53 18.95 -1.12
C VAL A 282 -6.24 18.07 -0.08
N ASP A 283 -7.57 18.19 0.03
CA ASP A 283 -8.39 17.34 0.93
C ASP A 283 -8.29 15.84 0.58
N ALA A 284 -8.27 15.51 -0.72
CA ALA A 284 -8.09 14.15 -1.19
C ALA A 284 -6.69 13.57 -0.88
N ASN A 285 -5.65 14.41 -0.97
CA ASN A 285 -4.28 14.02 -0.66
C ASN A 285 -3.98 13.98 0.84
N ALA A 286 -4.64 14.83 1.64
CA ALA A 286 -4.59 14.79 3.11
C ALA A 286 -5.07 13.44 3.67
N ALA A 287 -6.04 12.81 3.01
CA ALA A 287 -6.48 11.44 3.31
C ALA A 287 -5.52 10.33 2.79
N SER A 288 -4.32 10.67 2.26
CA SER A 288 -3.47 9.76 1.46
C SER A 288 -1.94 9.78 1.76
N PHE A 289 -1.42 10.47 2.78
CA PHE A 289 0.04 10.72 2.93
C PHE A 289 0.90 9.56 3.56
N ALA A 290 1.71 8.82 2.75
CA ALA A 290 2.79 7.86 3.15
C ALA A 290 3.79 7.39 1.99
N HIS A 291 4.95 6.76 2.33
CA HIS A 291 6.21 6.15 1.67
C HIS A 291 6.57 6.08 0.10
N PRO A 292 7.74 6.58 -0.47
CA PRO A 292 8.31 6.75 -1.85
C PRO A 292 9.20 5.56 -2.30
N ASP A 293 10.52 5.52 -2.65
CA ASP A 293 11.73 6.41 -2.65
C ASP A 293 11.96 7.22 -4.00
N VAL A 294 13.10 7.66 -4.56
CA VAL A 294 14.59 7.43 -4.48
C VAL A 294 15.32 8.71 -4.99
N TYR A 295 16.57 8.99 -4.58
CA TYR A 295 17.44 10.09 -5.08
C TYR A 295 18.84 9.67 -5.64
N HIS A 296 19.37 8.52 -5.23
CA HIS A 296 20.84 8.39 -5.08
C HIS A 296 21.71 8.13 -6.32
N GLN A 297 21.19 7.67 -7.46
CA GLN A 297 22.05 7.29 -8.60
C GLN A 297 22.62 8.50 -9.39
N VAL A 298 21.87 9.59 -9.49
CA VAL A 298 22.32 10.87 -10.10
C VAL A 298 23.51 11.47 -9.33
N VAL A 299 23.54 11.27 -8.00
CA VAL A 299 24.52 11.89 -7.10
C VAL A 299 25.96 11.47 -7.43
N SER A 300 26.16 10.22 -7.87
CA SER A 300 27.51 9.70 -8.14
C SER A 300 28.10 10.22 -9.45
N GLU A 301 27.29 10.39 -10.50
CA GLU A 301 27.77 10.96 -11.77
C GLU A 301 28.00 12.47 -11.62
N VAL A 302 27.06 13.20 -11.01
CA VAL A 302 27.17 14.66 -10.82
C VAL A 302 28.36 15.03 -9.93
N ARG A 303 28.65 14.28 -8.86
CA ARG A 303 29.83 14.54 -8.01
C ARG A 303 31.16 14.06 -8.61
N GLY A 304 31.13 13.21 -9.64
CA GLY A 304 32.31 12.83 -10.42
C GLY A 304 32.62 13.81 -11.56
N ALA A 305 31.62 14.54 -12.05
CA ALA A 305 31.72 15.40 -13.23
C ALA A 305 32.14 16.86 -12.96
N PHE A 306 31.97 17.37 -11.73
CA PHE A 306 32.20 18.78 -11.40
C PHE A 306 33.03 18.94 -10.12
N SER A 307 34.03 19.82 -10.15
CA SER A 307 34.95 20.07 -9.03
C SER A 307 34.54 21.25 -8.13
N SER A 308 33.68 22.15 -8.62
CA SER A 308 33.08 23.22 -7.82
C SER A 308 31.63 23.49 -8.24
N ASP A 309 30.87 24.13 -7.35
CA ASP A 309 29.47 24.54 -7.60
C ASP A 309 29.36 25.51 -8.80
N CYS A 310 30.41 26.30 -9.04
CA CYS A 310 30.49 27.30 -10.12
C CYS A 310 30.50 26.73 -11.54
N ASP A 311 30.84 25.44 -11.68
CA ASP A 311 31.11 24.79 -12.97
C ASP A 311 29.85 24.14 -13.58
N ILE A 312 28.77 24.02 -12.81
CA ILE A 312 27.57 23.25 -13.16
C ILE A 312 26.67 24.05 -14.11
N ARG A 313 26.98 24.00 -15.42
CA ARG A 313 26.25 24.74 -16.47
C ARG A 313 25.31 23.85 -17.28
N LEU A 314 24.16 24.39 -17.68
CA LEU A 314 23.11 23.66 -18.42
C LEU A 314 23.61 22.96 -19.70
N SER A 315 24.59 23.54 -20.39
CA SER A 315 25.21 22.97 -21.60
C SER A 315 26.19 21.82 -21.33
N ALA A 316 26.61 21.60 -20.08
CA ALA A 316 27.39 20.44 -19.67
C ALA A 316 26.50 19.30 -19.15
N LEU A 317 25.31 19.61 -18.61
CA LEU A 317 24.38 18.59 -18.10
C LEU A 317 23.81 17.67 -19.21
N SER A 318 23.79 18.14 -20.47
CA SER A 318 23.30 17.36 -21.61
C SER A 318 24.23 16.23 -22.06
N THR A 319 25.48 16.16 -21.59
CA THR A 319 26.45 15.10 -21.94
C THR A 319 26.54 13.98 -20.89
N LEU A 320 25.93 14.17 -19.72
CA LEU A 320 25.93 13.20 -18.61
C LEU A 320 25.07 11.98 -18.98
N THR A 321 25.70 10.82 -19.11
CA THR A 321 25.08 9.65 -19.76
C THR A 321 24.16 8.89 -18.81
N TYR A 322 24.48 8.84 -17.52
CA TYR A 322 23.66 8.16 -16.51
C TYR A 322 22.44 9.01 -16.13
N LEU A 323 22.62 10.33 -15.97
CA LEU A 323 21.56 11.32 -15.76
C LEU A 323 20.48 11.26 -16.86
N ASN A 324 20.88 11.06 -18.12
CA ASN A 324 19.95 10.89 -19.24
C ASN A 324 19.39 9.46 -19.32
N ALA A 325 20.14 8.43 -18.93
CA ALA A 325 19.67 7.03 -18.89
C ALA A 325 18.62 6.75 -17.80
N VAL A 326 18.58 7.56 -16.73
CA VAL A 326 17.61 7.47 -15.62
C VAL A 326 16.13 7.68 -16.04
N LEU A 327 15.86 7.94 -17.32
CA LEU A 327 14.53 8.34 -17.82
C LEU A 327 13.67 7.23 -18.48
N GLU A 328 14.15 6.00 -18.73
CA GLU A 328 13.38 4.97 -19.50
C GLU A 328 13.37 3.52 -18.92
N GLU A 329 12.22 3.04 -18.42
CA GLU A 329 11.97 1.60 -18.11
C GLU A 329 10.48 1.18 -18.23
N ARG A 330 10.19 -0.17 -18.24
CA ARG A 330 8.91 -0.87 -17.87
C ARG A 330 9.01 -2.42 -18.01
N ALA A 331 7.90 -3.19 -17.97
CA ALA A 331 7.85 -4.69 -17.91
C ALA A 331 7.23 -5.47 -19.12
N ILE A 332 7.47 -6.81 -19.13
CA ILE A 332 6.96 -7.98 -19.93
C ILE A 332 7.04 -9.19 -18.95
N ILE A 333 6.23 -10.26 -19.12
CA ILE A 333 6.18 -11.40 -18.18
C ILE A 333 6.45 -12.74 -18.88
N ASN A 334 7.34 -13.57 -18.32
CA ASN A 334 7.67 -14.94 -18.76
C ASN A 334 7.88 -15.12 -20.29
N GLY A 335 8.44 -14.10 -20.96
CA GLY A 335 8.59 -14.08 -22.44
C GLY A 335 7.27 -14.04 -23.23
N GLN A 336 6.12 -14.05 -22.57
CA GLN A 336 4.79 -14.09 -23.17
C GLN A 336 4.17 -12.68 -23.26
N PHE A 337 3.44 -12.43 -24.35
CA PHE A 337 2.66 -11.20 -24.48
C PHE A 337 1.41 -11.25 -23.59
N VAL A 338 1.27 -10.26 -22.71
CA VAL A 338 0.06 -10.01 -21.91
C VAL A 338 -0.80 -8.96 -22.64
N PRO A 339 -2.10 -9.22 -22.89
CA PRO A 339 -2.97 -8.25 -23.56
C PRO A 339 -3.17 -6.93 -22.81
N GLU A 340 -3.58 -5.90 -23.56
CA GLU A 340 -4.09 -4.65 -22.98
C GLU A 340 -5.38 -4.89 -22.18
N GLY A 341 -5.60 -4.11 -21.12
CA GLY A 341 -6.72 -4.28 -20.18
C GLY A 341 -6.49 -5.32 -19.07
N VAL A 342 -5.40 -6.09 -19.10
CA VAL A 342 -5.07 -7.06 -18.04
C VAL A 342 -4.36 -6.39 -16.87
N SER A 343 -4.91 -6.58 -15.66
CA SER A 343 -4.29 -6.15 -14.40
C SER A 343 -3.09 -7.05 -14.05
N VAL A 344 -1.96 -6.43 -13.68
CA VAL A 344 -0.71 -7.11 -13.33
C VAL A 344 -0.25 -6.66 -11.95
N SER A 345 0.17 -7.61 -11.11
CA SER A 345 0.75 -7.34 -9.79
C SER A 345 1.93 -8.27 -9.50
N VAL A 346 2.81 -7.87 -8.58
CA VAL A 346 3.91 -8.68 -8.06
C VAL A 346 3.64 -8.94 -6.59
N SER A 347 3.69 -10.21 -6.18
CA SER A 347 3.44 -10.61 -4.79
C SER A 347 4.69 -10.37 -3.95
N ILE A 348 4.81 -9.17 -3.38
CA ILE A 348 5.92 -8.75 -2.49
C ILE A 348 6.26 -9.83 -1.45
N TRP A 349 5.24 -10.39 -0.78
CA TRP A 349 5.40 -11.45 0.23
C TRP A 349 6.10 -12.70 -0.34
N SER A 350 5.68 -13.14 -1.54
CA SER A 350 6.24 -14.33 -2.19
C SER A 350 7.63 -14.04 -2.76
N THR A 351 7.83 -12.86 -3.36
CA THR A 351 9.11 -12.42 -3.93
C THR A 351 10.21 -12.35 -2.88
N PHE A 352 9.88 -11.94 -1.64
CA PHE A 352 10.84 -11.86 -0.54
C PHE A 352 11.09 -13.23 0.10
N ARG A 353 10.05 -14.08 0.18
CA ARG A 353 10.12 -15.47 0.68
C ARG A 353 10.26 -16.48 -0.46
N SER A 354 11.24 -16.25 -1.34
CA SER A 354 11.55 -17.13 -2.49
C SER A 354 13.03 -17.46 -2.52
N GLU A 355 13.36 -18.74 -2.42
CA GLU A 355 14.75 -19.23 -2.43
C GLU A 355 15.47 -18.96 -3.75
N THR A 356 14.71 -18.76 -4.84
CA THR A 356 15.25 -18.32 -6.13
C THR A 356 15.80 -16.88 -6.12
N ASN A 357 15.45 -16.09 -5.10
CA ASN A 357 15.93 -14.71 -4.91
C ASN A 357 16.84 -14.57 -3.68
N PHE A 358 16.61 -15.34 -2.61
CA PHE A 358 17.33 -15.21 -1.34
C PHE A 358 17.66 -16.58 -0.74
N VAL A 359 18.92 -16.89 -0.50
CA VAL A 359 19.31 -18.14 0.20
C VAL A 359 18.76 -18.10 1.64
N ASP A 360 18.19 -19.20 2.15
CA ASP A 360 17.53 -19.24 3.46
C ASP A 360 16.41 -18.16 3.59
N ALA A 361 15.53 -18.04 2.58
CA ALA A 361 14.62 -16.90 2.38
C ALA A 361 13.68 -16.57 3.55
N ASP A 362 13.27 -17.59 4.32
CA ASP A 362 12.35 -17.42 5.46
C ASP A 362 13.06 -17.06 6.78
N SER A 363 14.40 -17.05 6.81
CA SER A 363 15.21 -16.73 8.00
C SER A 363 15.63 -15.25 8.06
N PHE A 364 15.49 -14.66 9.25
CA PHE A 364 15.96 -13.29 9.51
C PHE A 364 17.48 -13.24 9.61
N ILE A 365 18.12 -12.86 8.51
CA ILE A 365 19.58 -12.82 8.33
C ILE A 365 19.94 -11.41 7.82
N PRO A 366 20.35 -10.48 8.70
CA PRO A 366 20.88 -9.17 8.30
C PRO A 366 22.15 -9.26 7.44
N GLU A 367 22.96 -10.30 7.63
CA GLU A 367 24.29 -10.50 7.03
C GLU A 367 24.26 -10.48 5.51
N ARG A 368 23.14 -10.92 4.88
CA ARG A 368 22.96 -10.88 3.42
C ARG A 368 23.02 -9.46 2.83
N TRP A 369 22.77 -8.44 3.65
CA TRP A 369 22.82 -7.02 3.26
C TRP A 369 24.17 -6.37 3.54
N LEU A 370 25.04 -7.02 4.31
CA LEU A 370 26.35 -6.48 4.70
C LEU A 370 27.34 -6.53 3.54
N LYS A 371 27.97 -5.38 3.30
CA LYS A 371 28.97 -5.16 2.25
C LYS A 371 30.21 -4.54 2.85
N ASP A 372 31.36 -4.87 2.27
CA ASP A 372 32.60 -4.21 2.59
C ASP A 372 32.53 -2.72 2.18
N VAL A 373 33.03 -1.85 3.06
CA VAL A 373 32.84 -0.39 2.93
C VAL A 373 33.77 0.21 1.87
N VAL A 374 34.88 -0.47 1.54
CA VAL A 374 35.89 0.02 0.59
C VAL A 374 35.65 -0.52 -0.82
N THR A 375 35.33 -1.80 -0.94
CA THR A 375 35.18 -2.52 -2.23
C THR A 375 33.73 -2.69 -2.68
N GLY A 376 32.75 -2.53 -1.77
CA GLY A 376 31.34 -2.78 -2.05
C GLY A 376 30.97 -4.25 -2.26
N ALA A 377 31.92 -5.19 -2.11
CA ALA A 377 31.72 -6.63 -2.18
C ALA A 377 30.82 -7.13 -1.03
N THR A 378 30.17 -8.28 -1.19
CA THR A 378 29.37 -8.91 -0.13
C THR A 378 30.28 -9.56 0.90
N LEU A 379 30.08 -9.30 2.20
CA LEU A 379 30.96 -9.83 3.26
C LEU A 379 30.77 -11.33 3.57
N TYR A 380 29.77 -11.97 2.97
CA TYR A 380 29.39 -13.36 3.24
C TYR A 380 29.05 -14.09 1.93
N ASP A 381 29.95 -14.97 1.48
CA ASP A 381 29.85 -15.65 0.17
C ASP A 381 28.56 -16.47 0.01
N ARG A 382 28.05 -17.07 1.09
CA ARG A 382 26.77 -17.81 1.12
C ARG A 382 25.61 -17.00 0.53
N TYR A 383 25.64 -15.68 0.69
CA TYR A 383 24.60 -14.77 0.21
C TYR A 383 25.04 -13.94 -1.00
N ALA A 384 26.23 -14.17 -1.59
CA ALA A 384 26.74 -13.35 -2.70
C ALA A 384 25.72 -13.24 -3.84
N ASN A 385 25.15 -14.40 -4.23
CA ASN A 385 24.19 -14.55 -5.33
C ASN A 385 22.74 -14.07 -5.03
N ASP A 386 22.44 -13.57 -3.83
CA ASP A 386 21.11 -13.05 -3.49
C ASP A 386 20.70 -11.92 -4.47
N ARG A 387 19.52 -12.08 -5.08
CA ARG A 387 18.89 -11.14 -6.02
C ARG A 387 18.28 -9.94 -5.30
N ARG A 388 19.12 -9.21 -4.57
CA ARG A 388 18.77 -8.04 -3.72
C ARG A 388 17.88 -7.00 -4.40
N GLY A 389 17.99 -6.83 -5.73
CA GLY A 389 17.11 -5.96 -6.51
C GLY A 389 15.61 -6.34 -6.49
N ALA A 390 15.27 -7.58 -6.12
CA ALA A 390 13.89 -8.03 -5.92
C ALA A 390 13.26 -7.49 -4.61
N PHE A 391 14.07 -7.00 -3.67
CA PHE A 391 13.59 -6.43 -2.40
C PHE A 391 13.16 -4.97 -2.59
N GLN A 392 11.91 -4.78 -3.02
CA GLN A 392 11.29 -3.46 -3.25
C GLN A 392 10.13 -3.20 -2.27
N PRO A 393 10.36 -3.12 -0.94
CA PRO A 393 9.28 -3.00 0.06
C PRO A 393 8.45 -1.73 -0.08
N PHE A 394 8.97 -0.72 -0.77
CA PHE A 394 8.29 0.56 -1.03
C PHE A 394 7.86 0.71 -2.51
N SER A 395 7.88 -0.39 -3.29
CA SER A 395 7.67 -0.42 -4.74
C SER A 395 8.77 0.33 -5.54
N TYR A 396 8.64 0.37 -6.87
CA TYR A 396 9.68 0.80 -7.81
C TYR A 396 9.16 1.78 -8.87
N GLY A 397 10.09 2.54 -9.47
CA GLY A 397 9.79 3.51 -10.54
C GLY A 397 9.00 4.73 -10.07
N PRO A 398 8.44 5.55 -10.99
CA PRO A 398 7.77 6.82 -10.66
C PRO A 398 6.45 6.67 -9.88
N ARG A 399 6.03 5.44 -9.58
CA ARG A 399 4.84 5.06 -8.79
C ARG A 399 5.16 4.14 -7.60
N ASN A 400 6.37 4.20 -7.07
CA ASN A 400 6.58 4.09 -5.62
C ASN A 400 5.84 5.28 -4.92
N CYS A 401 5.50 5.34 -3.60
CA CYS A 401 4.56 6.39 -3.07
C CYS A 401 5.24 7.72 -2.62
N LEU A 402 5.23 8.22 -1.35
CA LEU A 402 5.89 9.52 -1.02
C LEU A 402 6.79 9.84 0.26
N GLY A 403 6.87 9.06 1.35
CA GLY A 403 7.68 9.31 2.60
C GLY A 403 9.16 8.75 2.80
N GLN A 404 9.35 7.54 3.39
CA GLN A 404 10.56 6.62 3.45
C GLN A 404 11.98 7.15 3.65
N HIS A 405 12.50 8.14 2.93
CA HIS A 405 13.66 8.85 3.47
C HIS A 405 13.28 9.30 4.91
N LEU A 406 12.01 9.70 5.10
CA LEU A 406 11.30 9.74 6.38
C LEU A 406 11.16 8.38 7.11
N ALA A 407 10.47 7.39 6.54
CA ALA A 407 10.09 6.17 7.29
C ALA A 407 11.28 5.26 7.65
N ASN A 408 12.35 5.22 6.86
CA ASN A 408 13.60 4.59 7.24
C ASN A 408 14.31 5.39 8.34
N ALA A 409 14.25 6.73 8.33
CA ALA A 409 14.77 7.54 9.44
C ALA A 409 13.98 7.28 10.73
N GLU A 410 12.64 7.30 10.66
CA GLU A 410 11.73 6.97 11.75
C GLU A 410 12.00 5.56 12.31
N MET A 411 11.97 4.53 11.47
CA MET A 411 12.23 3.14 11.89
C MET A 411 13.63 2.99 12.49
N ARG A 412 14.68 3.60 11.90
CA ARG A 412 16.05 3.53 12.44
C ARG A 412 16.16 4.25 13.77
N LEU A 413 15.61 5.46 13.90
CA LEU A 413 15.67 6.26 15.13
C LEU A 413 14.91 5.58 16.27
N VAL A 414 13.70 5.10 16.00
CA VAL A 414 12.86 4.40 16.98
C VAL A 414 13.52 3.07 17.39
N LEU A 415 13.99 2.25 16.46
CA LEU A 415 14.63 0.97 16.77
C LEU A 415 15.96 1.15 17.53
N ALA A 416 16.80 2.09 17.10
CA ALA A 416 18.06 2.38 17.78
C ALA A 416 17.83 2.88 19.21
N LYS A 417 16.82 3.74 19.43
CA LYS A 417 16.44 4.17 20.78
C LYS A 417 15.86 3.03 21.62
N LEU A 418 15.03 2.18 21.04
CA LEU A 418 14.44 1.04 21.74
C LEU A 418 15.54 0.10 22.27
N LEU A 419 16.45 -0.33 21.39
CA LEU A 419 17.57 -1.23 21.71
C LEU A 419 18.65 -0.56 22.59
N TRP A 420 18.76 0.77 22.59
CA TRP A 420 19.66 1.50 23.48
C TRP A 420 19.16 1.52 24.93
N HIS A 421 17.84 1.50 25.14
CA HIS A 421 17.23 1.62 26.47
C HIS A 421 16.75 0.29 27.06
N PHE A 422 16.31 -0.67 26.22
CA PHE A 422 15.68 -1.90 26.69
C PHE A 422 16.22 -3.17 26.02
N ASP A 423 16.38 -4.22 26.82
CA ASP A 423 16.43 -5.61 26.34
C ASP A 423 15.00 -6.12 26.15
N LEU A 424 14.77 -6.97 25.15
CA LEU A 424 13.42 -7.45 24.77
C LEU A 424 13.37 -8.97 24.57
N GLU A 425 12.53 -9.65 25.36
CA GLU A 425 12.14 -11.05 25.15
C GLU A 425 10.75 -11.11 24.48
N ILE A 426 10.50 -12.04 23.55
CA ILE A 426 9.16 -12.28 23.00
C ILE A 426 8.34 -13.19 23.93
N SER A 427 7.06 -12.88 24.16
CA SER A 427 6.16 -13.76 24.90
C SER A 427 5.81 -15.02 24.09
N ALA A 428 5.59 -16.14 24.78
CA ALA A 428 5.06 -17.37 24.16
C ALA A 428 3.71 -17.13 23.46
N ASP A 429 2.87 -16.24 23.99
CA ASP A 429 1.63 -15.74 23.36
C ASP A 429 1.83 -15.20 21.93
N SER A 430 3.06 -14.78 21.58
CA SER A 430 3.40 -14.13 20.32
C SER A 430 4.40 -14.94 19.48
N ALA A 431 4.66 -16.20 19.80
CA ALA A 431 5.60 -17.05 19.04
C ALA A 431 5.28 -17.12 17.54
N ASN A 432 4.00 -17.25 17.18
CA ASN A 432 3.53 -17.30 15.79
C ASN A 432 3.02 -15.94 15.28
N TRP A 433 3.53 -14.82 15.81
CA TRP A 433 3.03 -13.47 15.45
C TRP A 433 3.14 -13.11 13.96
N THR A 434 3.97 -13.83 13.20
CA THR A 434 4.10 -13.70 11.74
C THR A 434 2.88 -14.21 10.96
N ASP A 435 2.03 -15.05 11.56
CA ASP A 435 0.90 -15.72 10.88
C ASP A 435 -0.33 -14.79 10.81
N GLN A 436 -0.18 -13.70 10.05
CA GLN A 436 -1.12 -12.59 10.00
C GLN A 436 -2.10 -12.68 8.85
N GLN A 437 -3.34 -12.23 9.07
CA GLN A 437 -4.29 -12.00 7.97
C GLN A 437 -3.87 -10.74 7.20
N SER A 438 -3.83 -10.80 5.86
CA SER A 438 -3.52 -9.65 5.01
C SER A 438 -4.71 -9.28 4.13
N PHE A 439 -5.23 -8.08 4.34
CA PHE A 439 -6.21 -7.40 3.48
C PHE A 439 -5.43 -6.46 2.54
N SER A 440 -5.98 -5.29 2.19
CA SER A 440 -5.20 -4.19 1.60
C SER A 440 -4.07 -3.69 2.54
N LEU A 441 -4.14 -4.02 3.83
CA LEU A 441 -3.07 -3.91 4.82
C LEU A 441 -3.06 -5.17 5.71
N TRP A 442 -1.92 -5.44 6.36
CA TRP A 442 -1.77 -6.52 7.34
C TRP A 442 -2.54 -6.22 8.63
N ARG A 443 -3.31 -7.21 9.12
CA ARG A 443 -3.89 -7.22 10.47
C ARG A 443 -2.81 -7.68 11.45
N ARG A 444 -2.08 -6.71 12.01
CA ARG A 444 -1.11 -6.93 13.09
C ARG A 444 -1.85 -7.30 14.41
N PRO A 445 -1.64 -8.49 15.00
CA PRO A 445 -2.13 -8.79 16.34
C PRO A 445 -1.24 -8.14 17.42
N GLU A 446 -1.63 -8.26 18.69
CA GLU A 446 -0.78 -7.81 19.81
C GLU A 446 0.58 -8.52 19.76
N LEU A 447 1.67 -7.76 19.87
CA LEU A 447 3.04 -8.31 19.97
C LEU A 447 3.51 -8.11 21.41
N LYS A 448 3.24 -9.09 22.26
CA LYS A 448 3.60 -9.02 23.68
C LYS A 448 5.09 -9.32 23.82
N MET A 449 5.86 -8.29 24.15
CA MET A 449 7.27 -8.42 24.48
C MET A 449 7.48 -8.09 25.95
N ARG A 450 8.38 -8.81 26.63
CA ARG A 450 8.84 -8.48 27.96
C ARG A 450 10.05 -7.55 27.83
N LEU A 451 9.92 -6.33 28.34
CA LEU A 451 11.00 -5.35 28.33
C LEU A 451 11.70 -5.31 29.69
N PHE A 452 13.02 -5.12 29.65
CA PHE A 452 13.89 -4.88 30.80
C PHE A 452 14.72 -3.62 30.53
N ARG A 453 15.19 -2.92 31.57
CA ARG A 453 16.16 -1.82 31.38
C ARG A 453 17.57 -2.40 31.19
N VAL A 454 18.30 -1.89 30.20
CA VAL A 454 19.69 -2.32 29.94
C VAL A 454 20.59 -1.93 31.13
N GLU A 455 21.12 -2.90 31.86
CA GLU A 455 22.13 -2.68 32.91
C GLU A 455 23.47 -2.29 32.27
N ARG A 456 23.74 -0.98 32.17
CA ARG A 456 25.02 -0.46 31.68
C ARG A 456 26.08 -0.55 32.77
N ARG A 457 27.23 -1.15 32.44
CA ARG A 457 28.45 -1.00 33.25
C ARG A 457 29.02 0.39 33.01
N ASN A 458 29.24 1.13 34.09
CA ASN A 458 30.06 2.35 34.10
C ASN A 458 31.54 2.01 34.00
#